data_AF-A0A1D1VLB8-F1
#
_entry.id   AF-A0A1D1VLB8-F1
#
_cell.length_a   1.000
_cell.length_b   1.000
_cell.length_c   1.000
_cell.angle_alpha   90.00
_cell.angle_beta   90.00
_cell.angle_gamma   90.00
#
_symmetry.space_group_name_H-M   'P 1'
#
loop_
_entity.id
_entity.type
_entity.pdbx_description
1 polymer ?
#
loop_
_entity_poly.entity_id
_entity_poly.type
_entity_poly.pdbx_seq_one_letter_code
_entity_poly.pdbx_strand_id
1 'polypeptide(L)'
;MLELNLGRCKTGRCLISDVSAGTLDAVLMLLYFGCVKYPSELAGDLLVAANKYDLLFLKQHCENTLIADIGLVNVADLLCLADSIDAKDLKKATLDYLAANSAQALTFGKIDGILKNGNLNLIKEVFAAALKVDLTEK
;
A
#
# COMPACT_ATOMS: atom_id res chain seq x y z
N MET A 1 -6.68 24.85 6.87
CA MET A 1 -5.71 25.47 5.94
C MET A 1 -4.56 24.48 5.83
N LEU A 2 -4.16 24.10 4.61
CA LEU A 2 -3.38 22.88 4.33
C LEU A 2 -2.01 22.82 5.04
N GLU A 3 -1.98 22.29 6.26
CA GLU A 3 -0.76 21.87 6.97
C GLU A 3 -0.31 20.51 6.41
N LEU A 4 0.03 20.48 5.13
CA LEU A 4 0.72 19.34 4.55
C LEU A 4 2.17 19.35 5.04
N ASN A 5 2.72 18.19 5.42
CA ASN A 5 4.13 17.99 5.82
C ASN A 5 5.10 18.21 4.65
N LEU A 6 5.11 19.42 4.09
CA LEU A 6 5.95 19.87 3.00
C LEU A 6 7.26 20.39 3.57
N GLY A 7 8.38 19.83 3.10
CA GLY A 7 9.72 20.22 3.53
C GLY A 7 9.94 21.74 3.41
N ARG A 8 10.26 22.38 4.54
CA ARG A 8 10.71 23.77 4.71
C ARG A 8 10.29 24.76 3.59
N CYS A 9 9.12 25.36 3.74
CA CYS A 9 8.71 26.51 2.92
C CYS A 9 9.30 27.81 3.49
N LYS A 10 10.41 28.31 2.91
CA LYS A 10 11.06 29.54 3.41
C LYS A 10 10.72 30.82 2.63
N THR A 11 10.03 30.73 1.49
CA THR A 11 9.79 31.90 0.61
C THR A 11 8.46 31.86 -0.16
N GLY A 12 7.46 31.12 0.33
CA GLY A 12 6.23 30.82 -0.46
C GLY A 12 6.47 29.83 -1.61
N ARG A 13 7.67 29.25 -1.68
CA ARG A 13 8.02 28.11 -2.54
C ARG A 13 8.42 26.94 -1.65
N CYS A 14 7.94 25.75 -1.98
CA CYS A 14 8.27 24.52 -1.27
C CYS A 14 8.91 23.56 -2.27
N LEU A 15 10.03 22.94 -1.90
CA LEU A 15 10.71 21.95 -2.72
C LEU A 15 10.17 20.56 -2.36
N ILE A 16 9.61 19.87 -3.34
CA ILE A 16 9.12 18.49 -3.20
C ILE A 16 9.99 17.62 -4.08
N SER A 17 10.99 16.98 -3.49
CA SER A 17 11.93 16.08 -4.19
C SER A 17 11.53 14.61 -4.09
N ASP A 18 10.61 14.27 -3.19
CA ASP A 18 10.39 12.90 -2.74
C ASP A 18 9.14 12.25 -3.35
N VAL A 19 8.48 12.94 -4.29
CA VAL A 19 7.23 12.51 -4.92
C VAL A 19 7.33 12.82 -6.41
N SER A 20 6.89 11.87 -7.25
CA SER A 20 6.90 12.06 -8.70
C SER A 20 5.94 13.18 -9.12
N ALA A 21 6.19 13.81 -10.27
CA ALA A 21 5.31 14.86 -10.79
C ALA A 21 3.87 14.34 -11.00
N GLY A 22 3.70 13.10 -11.47
CA GLY A 22 2.38 12.50 -11.69
C GLY A 22 1.62 12.23 -10.38
N THR A 23 2.34 11.77 -9.35
CA THR A 23 1.75 11.56 -8.02
C THR A 23 1.35 12.88 -7.37
N LEU A 24 2.18 13.92 -7.50
CA LEU A 24 1.88 15.24 -6.98
C LEU A 24 0.68 15.88 -7.70
N ASP A 25 0.58 15.71 -9.01
CA ASP A 25 -0.56 16.20 -9.80
C ASP A 25 -1.89 15.56 -9.33
N ALA A 26 -1.89 14.24 -9.08
CA ALA A 26 -3.06 13.55 -8.53
C ALA A 26 -3.46 14.07 -7.14
N VAL A 27 -2.47 14.33 -6.26
CA VAL A 27 -2.71 14.93 -4.94
C VAL A 27 -3.29 16.35 -5.06
N LEU A 28 -2.73 17.17 -5.95
CA LEU A 28 -3.23 18.53 -6.20
C LEU A 28 -4.63 18.51 -6.80
N MET A 29 -4.90 17.59 -7.74
CA MET A 29 -6.23 17.43 -8.31
C MET A 29 -7.27 17.06 -7.26
N LEU A 30 -6.93 16.18 -6.32
CA LEU A 30 -7.80 15.87 -5.19
C LEU A 30 -8.04 17.12 -4.34
N LEU A 31 -6.98 17.84 -3.96
CA LEU A 31 -7.07 19.01 -3.10
C LEU A 31 -7.98 20.11 -3.67
N TYR A 32 -7.88 20.34 -4.98
CA TYR A 32 -8.59 21.44 -5.65
C TYR A 32 -9.95 21.03 -6.22
N PHE A 33 -10.10 19.80 -6.72
CA PHE A 33 -11.29 19.36 -7.44
C PHE A 33 -12.06 18.25 -6.72
N GLY A 34 -11.51 17.64 -5.66
CA GLY A 34 -12.13 16.54 -4.94
C GLY A 34 -12.27 15.25 -5.75
N CYS A 35 -11.62 15.17 -6.92
CA CYS A 35 -11.75 14.04 -7.85
C CYS A 35 -10.47 13.22 -7.90
N VAL A 36 -10.64 11.91 -8.03
CA VAL A 36 -9.55 10.95 -8.06
C VAL A 36 -9.63 10.16 -9.36
N LYS A 37 -8.86 10.58 -10.35
CA LYS A 37 -8.62 9.80 -11.57
C LYS A 37 -7.11 9.65 -11.72
N TYR A 38 -6.61 8.47 -11.38
CA TYR A 38 -5.23 8.09 -11.59
C TYR A 38 -5.16 6.69 -12.21
N PRO A 39 -4.14 6.38 -13.03
CA PRO A 39 -3.89 5.02 -13.49
C PRO A 39 -3.55 4.11 -12.30
N SER A 40 -4.05 2.88 -12.29
CA SER A 40 -3.85 1.91 -11.20
C SER A 40 -2.38 1.68 -10.85
N GLU A 41 -1.47 1.84 -11.82
CA GLU A 41 -0.02 1.75 -11.62
C GLU A 41 0.52 2.80 -10.63
N LEU A 42 -0.11 3.97 -10.55
CA LEU A 42 0.27 5.03 -9.60
C LEU A 42 -0.35 4.84 -8.21
N ALA A 43 -1.24 3.86 -8.01
CA ALA A 43 -1.95 3.68 -6.75
C ALA A 43 -0.99 3.45 -5.56
N GLY A 44 0.10 2.71 -5.78
CA GLY A 44 1.13 2.46 -4.76
C GLY A 44 1.86 3.74 -4.35
N ASP A 45 2.42 4.47 -5.32
CA ASP A 45 3.12 5.74 -5.07
C ASP A 45 2.20 6.81 -4.47
N LEU A 46 0.95 6.83 -4.92
CA LEU A 46 -0.05 7.75 -4.42
C LEU A 46 -0.45 7.43 -2.99
N LEU A 47 -0.51 6.16 -2.61
CA LEU A 47 -0.76 5.75 -1.24
C LEU A 47 0.40 6.17 -0.31
N VAL A 48 1.65 6.05 -0.76
CA VAL A 48 2.83 6.54 -0.04
C VAL A 48 2.77 8.06 0.14
N ALA A 49 2.45 8.80 -0.93
CA ALA A 49 2.29 10.24 -0.87
C ALA A 49 1.11 10.66 0.03
N ALA A 50 -0.02 9.96 -0.05
CA ALA A 50 -1.19 10.20 0.79
C ALA A 50 -0.86 10.03 2.27
N ASN A 51 -0.11 8.98 2.62
CA ASN A 51 0.35 8.74 3.99
C ASN A 51 1.32 9.85 4.46
N LYS A 52 2.24 10.30 3.60
CA LYS A 52 3.20 11.36 3.93
C LYS A 52 2.54 12.72 4.15
N TYR A 53 1.53 13.03 3.34
CA TYR A 53 0.77 14.28 3.41
C TYR A 53 -0.42 14.20 4.37
N ASP A 54 -0.59 13.09 5.10
CA ASP A 54 -1.68 12.85 6.06
C ASP A 54 -3.07 13.04 5.44
N LEU A 55 -3.21 12.67 4.17
CA LEU A 55 -4.44 12.75 3.40
C LEU A 55 -5.29 11.49 3.62
N LEU A 56 -5.96 11.41 4.77
CA LEU A 56 -6.75 10.25 5.19
C LEU A 56 -7.77 9.78 4.13
N PHE A 57 -8.48 10.72 3.48
CA PHE A 57 -9.46 10.39 2.45
C PHE A 57 -8.80 9.73 1.22
N LEU A 58 -7.66 10.25 0.79
CA LEU A 58 -6.91 9.69 -0.33
C LEU A 58 -6.32 8.33 0.03
N LYS A 59 -5.80 8.19 1.25
CA LYS A 59 -5.28 6.94 1.79
C LYS A 59 -6.34 5.85 1.72
N GLN A 60 -7.54 6.09 2.27
CA GLN A 60 -8.64 5.12 2.21
C GLN A 60 -9.08 4.78 0.79
N HIS A 61 -9.14 5.78 -0.11
CA HIS A 61 -9.52 5.54 -1.49
C HIS A 61 -8.50 4.66 -2.23
N CYS A 62 -7.20 4.95 -2.06
CA CYS A 62 -6.12 4.17 -2.62
C CYS A 62 -6.08 2.75 -2.03
N GLU A 63 -6.27 2.59 -0.72
CA GLU A 63 -6.35 1.27 -0.07
C GLU A 63 -7.49 0.44 -0.67
N ASN A 64 -8.71 0.99 -0.78
CA ASN A 64 -9.84 0.26 -1.36
C ASN A 64 -9.61 -0.15 -2.81
N THR A 65 -8.97 0.72 -3.61
CA THR A 65 -8.64 0.42 -5.01
C THR A 65 -7.62 -0.71 -5.10
N LEU A 66 -6.57 -0.66 -4.27
CA LEU A 66 -5.55 -1.69 -4.22
C LEU A 66 -6.09 -3.02 -3.68
N ILE A 67 -6.99 -2.99 -2.70
CA ILE A 67 -7.67 -4.17 -2.15
C ILE A 67 -8.48 -4.87 -3.24
N ALA A 68 -9.18 -4.11 -4.09
CA ALA A 68 -9.96 -4.65 -5.19
C ALA A 68 -9.09 -5.27 -6.31
N ASP A 69 -7.83 -4.87 -6.42
CA ASP A 69 -6.88 -5.33 -7.43
C ASP A 69 -5.90 -6.40 -6.90
N ILE A 70 -6.07 -6.90 -5.67
CA ILE A 70 -5.18 -7.93 -5.10
C ILE A 70 -5.20 -9.19 -5.98
N GLY A 71 -4.01 -9.64 -6.36
CA GLY A 71 -3.76 -10.85 -7.14
C GLY A 71 -2.45 -11.53 -6.74
N LEU A 72 -2.27 -12.77 -7.17
CA LEU A 72 -1.13 -13.61 -6.77
C LEU A 72 0.24 -13.00 -7.13
N VAL A 73 0.29 -12.18 -8.18
CA VAL A 73 1.53 -11.54 -8.66
C VAL A 73 1.87 -10.29 -7.85
N ASN A 74 0.88 -9.50 -7.46
CA ASN A 74 1.08 -8.20 -6.79
C ASN A 74 0.94 -8.27 -5.26
N VAL A 75 0.37 -9.35 -4.71
CA VAL A 75 0.12 -9.51 -3.26
C VAL A 75 1.38 -9.33 -2.42
N ALA A 76 2.53 -9.76 -2.94
CA ALA A 76 3.82 -9.61 -2.29
C ALA A 76 4.25 -8.14 -2.19
N ASP A 77 4.23 -7.43 -3.32
CA ASP A 77 4.60 -6.03 -3.39
C ASP A 77 3.64 -5.15 -2.57
N LEU A 78 2.33 -5.45 -2.62
CA LEU A 78 1.31 -4.76 -1.83
C LEU A 78 1.47 -4.98 -0.32
N LEU A 79 1.84 -6.18 0.11
CA LEU A 79 2.09 -6.46 1.53
C LEU A 79 3.29 -5.67 2.05
N CYS A 80 4.40 -5.65 1.30
CA CYS A 80 5.57 -4.85 1.63
C CYS A 80 5.25 -3.35 1.67
N LEU A 81 4.45 -2.88 0.71
CA LEU A 81 4.00 -1.50 0.68
C LEU A 81 3.16 -1.18 1.91
N ALA A 82 2.15 -2.02 2.23
CA ALA A 82 1.27 -1.84 3.37
C ALA A 82 2.02 -1.80 4.72
N ASP A 83 3.05 -2.63 4.89
CA ASP A 83 3.90 -2.61 6.07
C ASP A 83 4.73 -1.32 6.17
N SER A 84 5.23 -0.82 5.03
CA SER A 84 6.06 0.39 4.98
C SER A 84 5.30 1.67 5.38
N ILE A 85 3.99 1.72 5.18
CA ILE A 85 3.14 2.89 5.45
C ILE A 85 2.14 2.67 6.60
N ASP A 86 2.23 1.53 7.30
CA ASP A 86 1.29 1.08 8.33
C ASP A 86 -0.19 1.21 7.87
N ALA A 87 -0.46 0.68 6.67
CA ALA A 87 -1.82 0.60 6.11
C ALA A 87 -2.50 -0.68 6.59
N LYS A 88 -3.26 -0.58 7.68
CA LYS A 88 -3.85 -1.72 8.39
C LYS A 88 -4.89 -2.47 7.58
N ASP A 89 -5.76 -1.76 6.85
CA ASP A 89 -6.83 -2.40 6.08
C ASP A 89 -6.25 -3.12 4.86
N LEU A 90 -5.34 -2.46 4.12
CA LEU A 90 -4.62 -3.10 3.01
C LEU A 90 -3.80 -4.32 3.47
N LYS A 91 -3.09 -4.21 4.60
CA LYS A 91 -2.30 -5.32 5.18
C LYS A 91 -3.17 -6.50 5.56
N LYS A 92 -4.32 -6.24 6.18
CA LYS A 92 -5.27 -7.29 6.54
C LYS A 92 -5.82 -8.00 5.30
N ALA A 93 -6.26 -7.23 4.30
CA ALA A 93 -6.80 -7.79 3.06
C ALA A 93 -5.76 -8.63 2.29
N THR A 94 -4.50 -8.18 2.22
CA THR A 94 -3.42 -8.96 1.60
C THR A 94 -3.11 -10.24 2.38
N LEU A 95 -3.11 -10.20 3.71
CA LEU A 95 -2.93 -11.40 4.54
C LEU A 95 -4.11 -12.38 4.39
N ASP A 96 -5.35 -11.90 4.35
CA ASP A 96 -6.53 -12.73 4.15
C ASP A 96 -6.51 -13.38 2.76
N TYR A 97 -6.10 -12.65 1.72
CA TYR A 97 -5.92 -13.20 0.37
C TYR A 97 -4.80 -14.25 0.30
N LEU A 98 -3.68 -14.01 1.02
CA LEU A 98 -2.57 -14.96 1.14
C LEU A 98 -2.99 -16.23 1.88
N ALA A 99 -3.78 -16.12 2.94
CA ALA A 99 -4.35 -17.26 3.63
C ALA A 99 -5.23 -18.07 2.66
N ALA A 100 -6.18 -17.43 2.00
CA ALA A 100 -7.09 -18.10 1.07
C ALA A 100 -6.38 -18.80 -0.11
N ASN A 101 -5.20 -18.31 -0.53
CA ASN A 101 -4.48 -18.82 -1.68
C ASN A 101 -3.07 -19.34 -1.36
N SER A 102 -2.82 -19.76 -0.11
CA SER A 102 -1.49 -20.08 0.42
C SER A 102 -0.67 -21.02 -0.48
N ALA A 103 -1.29 -22.07 -1.01
CA ALA A 103 -0.64 -23.04 -1.90
C ALA A 103 -0.15 -22.43 -3.23
N GLN A 104 -0.97 -21.57 -3.85
CA GLN A 104 -0.64 -20.90 -5.11
C GLN A 104 0.31 -19.72 -4.89
N ALA A 105 0.16 -19.03 -3.77
CA ALA A 105 0.98 -17.89 -3.41
C ALA A 105 2.43 -18.34 -3.10
N LEU A 106 2.63 -19.53 -2.52
CA LEU A 106 3.96 -20.11 -2.30
C LEU A 106 4.63 -20.63 -3.59
N THR A 107 3.87 -21.02 -4.61
CA THR A 107 4.41 -21.58 -5.86
C THR A 107 4.59 -20.53 -6.96
N PHE A 108 3.66 -19.59 -7.10
CA PHE A 108 3.66 -18.56 -8.14
C PHE A 108 3.96 -17.15 -7.61
N GLY A 109 3.73 -16.90 -6.32
CA GLY A 109 3.95 -15.59 -5.74
C GLY A 109 5.44 -15.32 -5.52
N LYS A 110 5.86 -14.07 -5.72
CA LYS A 110 7.19 -13.55 -5.32
C LYS A 110 7.37 -13.51 -3.78
N ILE A 111 6.65 -14.34 -3.02
CA ILE A 111 6.72 -14.40 -1.55
C ILE A 111 8.09 -14.92 -1.10
N ASP A 112 8.77 -15.73 -1.92
CA ASP A 112 10.16 -16.14 -1.67
C ASP A 112 11.10 -14.93 -1.49
N GLY A 113 10.86 -13.83 -2.22
CA GLY A 113 11.58 -12.56 -2.03
C GLY A 113 11.31 -11.91 -0.68
N ILE A 114 10.07 -12.00 -0.18
CA ILE A 114 9.69 -11.50 1.15
C ILE A 114 10.26 -12.39 2.25
N LEU A 115 10.33 -13.70 2.05
CA LEU A 115 10.93 -14.62 3.02
C LEU A 115 12.44 -14.44 3.13
N LYS A 116 13.10 -14.01 2.05
CA LYS A 116 14.55 -13.80 2.02
C LYS A 116 14.98 -12.42 2.52
N ASN A 117 14.22 -11.37 2.19
CA ASN A 117 14.60 -9.98 2.46
C ASN A 117 13.62 -9.24 3.39
N GLY A 118 12.50 -9.86 3.76
CA GLY A 118 11.45 -9.23 4.55
C GLY A 118 11.75 -9.21 6.05
N ASN A 119 11.08 -8.29 6.74
CA ASN A 119 11.21 -8.12 8.18
C ASN A 119 10.68 -9.37 8.92
N LEU A 120 11.34 -9.79 10.01
CA LEU A 120 10.99 -10.99 10.78
C LEU A 120 9.52 -10.98 11.27
N ASN A 121 8.94 -9.80 11.48
CA ASN A 121 7.54 -9.64 11.87
C ASN A 121 6.57 -9.97 10.71
N LEU A 122 6.87 -9.51 9.50
CA LEU A 122 6.09 -9.83 8.30
C LEU A 122 6.12 -11.33 8.01
N ILE A 123 7.29 -11.97 8.13
CA ILE A 123 7.43 -13.42 7.93
C ILE A 123 6.58 -14.19 8.94
N LYS A 124 6.61 -13.79 10.23
CA LYS A 124 5.77 -14.39 11.26
C LYS A 124 4.28 -14.22 10.97
N GLU A 125 3.86 -13.05 10.52
CA GLU A 125 2.46 -12.77 10.19
C GLU A 125 1.97 -13.56 8.97
N VAL A 126 2.79 -13.67 7.92
CA VAL A 126 2.47 -14.48 6.73
C VAL A 126 2.39 -15.97 7.10
N PHE A 127 3.34 -16.49 7.88
CA PHE A 127 3.28 -17.87 8.36
C PHE A 127 2.07 -18.12 9.27
N ALA A 128 1.75 -17.18 10.16
CA ALA A 128 0.57 -17.27 11.02
C ALA A 128 -0.73 -17.21 10.21
N ALA A 129 -0.78 -16.42 9.14
CA ALA A 129 -1.91 -16.38 8.21
C ALA A 129 -2.05 -17.69 7.43
N ALA A 130 -0.93 -18.30 7.00
CA ALA A 130 -0.94 -19.61 6.35
C ALA A 130 -1.42 -20.72 7.30
N LEU A 131 -0.97 -20.73 8.57
CA LEU A 131 -1.39 -21.69 9.60
C LEU A 131 -2.86 -21.56 10.03
N LYS A 132 -3.49 -20.39 9.85
CA LYS A 132 -4.93 -20.21 10.13
C LYS A 132 -5.82 -20.99 9.16
N VAL A 133 -5.33 -21.28 7.95
CA VAL A 133 -6.07 -22.02 6.91
C VAL A 133 -6.23 -23.49 7.30
N ASP A 134 -5.18 -24.10 7.85
CA ASP A 134 -5.17 -25.50 8.32
C ASP A 134 -6.23 -25.79 9.41
N LEU A 135 -6.72 -24.75 10.11
CA LEU A 135 -7.73 -24.89 11.17
C LEU A 135 -9.18 -24.76 10.66
N THR A 136 -9.40 -24.20 9.47
CA THR A 136 -10.74 -24.01 8.90
C THR A 136 -11.21 -25.15 8.00
N GLU A 137 -10.35 -26.14 7.73
CA GLU A 137 -10.66 -27.30 6.89
C GLU A 137 -10.98 -28.59 7.69
N LYS A 138 -11.65 -28.46 8.84
CA LYS A 138 -12.09 -29.63 9.63
C LYS A 138 -13.54 -29.57 10.08
#